data_AF-A0AAD1CDP9-F1
#
_entry.id   AF-A0AAD1CDP9-F1
#
_cell.length_a   1.000
_cell.length_b   1.000
_cell.length_c   1.000
_cell.angle_alpha   90.00
_cell.angle_beta   90.00
_cell.angle_gamma   90.00
#
_symmetry.space_group_name_H-M   'P 1'
#
loop_
_entity.id
_entity.type
_entity.pdbx_description
1 polymer ?
#
loop_
_entity_poly.entity_id
_entity_poly.type
_entity_poly.pdbx_seq_one_letter_code
_entity_poly.pdbx_strand_id
1 'polypeptide(L)'
;MSPGTGGTSATIGRYIRYQMQPTRLCVVDPENSVFAPYYQSRDCSLTSAVGSRIEGIGRPRVEPSFIPDVVDEMRTIPDTASVATVHWLEKLLGRKAGASTGTNLYGVLQLACEMKQRGETGSIVTLLCDSGERYLDTYYDEQWVRDNIGDLSPYLAQLEQLEQSGDWSH
;
A
#
# COMPACT_ATOMS: atom_id res chain seq x y z
N MET A 1 -1.41 5.70 -1.83
CA MET A 1 -2.68 5.31 -1.16
C MET A 1 -3.28 4.10 -1.86
N SER A 2 -3.85 3.15 -1.10
CA SER A 2 -4.36 1.90 -1.65
C SER A 2 -5.81 1.97 -2.13
N PRO A 3 -6.16 1.31 -3.26
CA PRO A 3 -7.51 1.31 -3.78
C PRO A 3 -8.33 0.12 -3.25
N GLY A 4 -9.41 0.42 -2.53
CA GLY A 4 -10.48 -0.54 -2.25
C GLY A 4 -11.46 -0.65 -3.41
N THR A 5 -12.32 0.36 -3.56
CA THR A 5 -13.14 0.54 -4.78
C THR A 5 -12.45 1.49 -5.78
N GLY A 6 -11.37 2.16 -5.36
CA GLY A 6 -10.74 3.26 -6.10
C GLY A 6 -11.38 4.63 -5.88
N GLY A 7 -12.46 4.74 -5.09
CA GLY A 7 -13.13 6.01 -4.85
C GLY A 7 -12.25 7.07 -4.17
N THR A 8 -11.39 6.67 -3.23
CA THR A 8 -10.49 7.60 -2.52
C THR A 8 -9.44 8.17 -3.47
N SER A 9 -8.77 7.33 -4.28
CA SER A 9 -7.79 7.79 -5.26
C SER A 9 -8.42 8.63 -6.35
N ALA A 10 -9.61 8.26 -6.83
CA ALA A 10 -10.35 9.05 -7.80
C ALA A 10 -10.70 10.44 -7.25
N THR A 11 -11.18 10.52 -6.01
CA THR A 11 -11.59 11.80 -5.40
C THR A 11 -10.38 12.72 -5.17
N ILE A 12 -9.32 12.20 -4.55
CA ILE A 12 -8.10 12.98 -4.29
C ILE A 12 -7.42 13.38 -5.60
N GLY A 13 -7.30 12.46 -6.56
CA GLY A 13 -6.68 12.74 -7.85
C GLY A 13 -7.45 13.81 -8.63
N ARG A 14 -8.79 13.71 -8.68
CA ARG A 14 -9.64 14.76 -9.28
C ARG A 14 -9.46 16.10 -8.58
N TYR A 15 -9.40 16.13 -7.25
CA TYR A 15 -9.19 17.36 -6.50
C TYR A 15 -7.83 18.01 -6.81
N ILE A 16 -6.75 17.23 -6.82
CA ILE A 16 -5.39 17.68 -7.17
C ILE A 16 -5.40 18.34 -8.56
N ARG A 17 -6.02 17.69 -9.55
CA ARG A 17 -6.10 18.22 -10.92
C ARG A 17 -7.00 19.44 -11.01
N TYR A 18 -8.18 19.42 -10.39
CA TYR A 18 -9.12 20.53 -10.42
C TYR A 18 -8.53 21.80 -9.78
N GLN A 19 -7.77 21.65 -8.69
CA GLN A 19 -7.11 22.75 -8.01
C GLN A 19 -5.73 23.09 -8.59
N MET A 20 -5.31 22.43 -9.67
CA MET A 20 -4.01 22.60 -10.32
C MET A 20 -2.82 22.54 -9.35
N GLN A 21 -2.91 21.66 -8.34
CA GLN A 21 -1.87 21.52 -7.33
C GLN A 21 -0.64 20.85 -7.95
N PRO A 22 0.58 21.32 -7.66
CA PRO A 22 1.82 20.68 -8.09
C PRO A 22 2.13 19.44 -7.22
N THR A 23 1.18 18.51 -7.16
CA THR A 23 1.22 17.30 -6.32
C THR A 23 1.00 16.08 -7.20
N ARG A 24 1.77 15.01 -6.95
CA ARG A 24 1.62 13.73 -7.62
C ARG A 24 0.80 12.77 -6.77
N LEU A 25 -0.02 11.95 -7.41
CA LEU A 25 -0.78 10.88 -6.78
C LEU A 25 -0.16 9.52 -7.08
N CYS A 26 0.41 8.89 -6.06
CA CYS A 26 0.84 7.49 -6.12
C CYS A 26 -0.20 6.55 -5.50
N VAL A 27 -0.62 5.55 -6.26
CA VAL A 27 -1.49 4.45 -5.80
C VAL A 27 -0.65 3.23 -5.47
N VAL A 28 -0.89 2.62 -4.31
CA VAL A 28 -0.13 1.45 -3.83
C VAL A 28 -1.10 0.28 -3.65
N ASP A 29 -0.99 -0.72 -4.49
CA ASP A 29 -1.97 -1.81 -4.64
C ASP A 29 -1.33 -3.11 -4.14
N PRO A 30 -2.03 -3.95 -3.37
CA PRO A 30 -1.48 -5.24 -2.97
C PRO A 30 -1.31 -6.15 -4.19
N GLU A 31 -0.45 -7.16 -4.06
CA GLU A 31 -0.37 -8.23 -5.03
C GLU A 31 -1.72 -8.96 -5.20
N ASN A 32 -1.89 -9.67 -6.31
CA ASN A 32 -3.15 -10.34 -6.70
C ASN A 32 -4.36 -9.41 -6.91
N SER A 33 -4.18 -8.09 -6.86
CA SER A 33 -5.16 -7.11 -7.31
C SER A 33 -5.09 -6.89 -8.82
N VAL A 34 -6.25 -6.65 -9.45
CA VAL A 34 -6.30 -6.32 -10.88
C VAL A 34 -6.11 -4.83 -11.18
N PHE A 35 -6.01 -3.95 -10.16
CA PHE A 35 -5.91 -2.51 -10.44
C PHE A 35 -4.55 -2.14 -11.03
N ALA A 36 -3.44 -2.72 -10.57
CA ALA A 36 -2.13 -2.52 -11.18
C ALA A 36 -2.06 -2.93 -12.67
N PRO A 37 -2.48 -4.15 -13.08
CA PRO A 37 -2.52 -4.50 -14.50
C PRO A 37 -3.53 -3.66 -15.28
N TYR A 38 -4.69 -3.30 -14.71
CA TYR A 38 -5.64 -2.39 -15.37
C TYR A 38 -5.07 -0.98 -15.58
N TYR A 39 -4.29 -0.47 -14.63
CA TYR A 39 -3.58 0.81 -14.78
C TYR A 39 -2.58 0.76 -15.96
N GLN A 40 -2.01 -0.39 -16.27
CA GLN A 40 -1.08 -0.53 -17.39
C GLN A 40 -1.80 -0.78 -18.72
N SER A 41 -2.74 -1.72 -18.75
CA SER A 41 -3.36 -2.21 -20.00
C SER A 41 -4.62 -1.46 -20.41
N ARG A 42 -5.28 -0.79 -19.47
CA ARG A 42 -6.65 -0.23 -19.63
C ARG A 42 -7.71 -1.28 -19.99
N ASP A 43 -7.42 -2.57 -19.77
CA ASP A 43 -8.36 -3.65 -20.04
C ASP A 43 -9.35 -3.82 -18.86
N CYS A 44 -10.59 -3.38 -19.07
CA CYS A 44 -11.66 -3.50 -18.07
C CYS A 44 -12.16 -4.95 -17.88
N SER A 45 -11.77 -5.89 -18.74
CA SER A 45 -12.17 -7.30 -18.64
C SER A 45 -11.32 -8.11 -17.67
N LEU A 46 -10.26 -7.51 -17.12
CA LEU A 46 -9.36 -8.17 -16.19
C LEU A 46 -10.08 -8.70 -14.95
N THR A 47 -9.84 -9.98 -14.68
CA THR A 47 -10.28 -10.67 -13.48
C THR A 47 -9.14 -11.50 -12.90
N SER A 48 -9.08 -11.61 -11.58
CA SER A 48 -8.17 -12.51 -10.88
C SER A 48 -8.96 -13.64 -10.22
N ALA A 49 -8.44 -14.87 -10.33
CA ALA A 49 -8.97 -16.02 -9.60
C ALA A 49 -8.65 -15.96 -8.10
N VAL A 50 -7.63 -15.18 -7.72
CA VAL A 50 -7.17 -15.00 -6.34
C VAL A 50 -7.35 -13.54 -5.96
N GLY A 51 -8.07 -13.27 -4.87
CA GLY A 51 -8.18 -11.91 -4.33
C GLY A 51 -6.96 -11.50 -3.51
N SER A 52 -6.78 -10.20 -3.33
CA SER A 52 -5.87 -9.65 -2.32
C SER A 52 -6.18 -10.24 -0.95
N ARG A 53 -5.14 -10.58 -0.18
CA ARG A 53 -5.29 -11.01 1.21
C ARG A 53 -5.26 -9.84 2.19
N ILE A 54 -5.07 -8.62 1.70
CA ILE A 54 -5.15 -7.40 2.49
C ILE A 54 -6.58 -6.87 2.45
N GLU A 55 -7.26 -6.94 3.60
CA GLU A 55 -8.66 -6.57 3.73
C GLU A 55 -8.90 -5.10 3.34
N GLY A 56 -9.97 -4.90 2.58
CA GLY A 56 -10.44 -3.58 2.17
C GLY A 56 -9.76 -3.02 0.92
N ILE A 57 -8.64 -3.59 0.46
CA ILE A 57 -7.88 -3.12 -0.70
C ILE A 57 -7.51 -4.25 -1.65
N GLY A 58 -7.33 -3.91 -2.92
CA GLY A 58 -7.10 -4.89 -3.98
C GLY A 58 -8.35 -5.65 -4.36
N ARG A 59 -8.72 -5.64 -5.64
CA ARG A 59 -9.95 -6.27 -6.13
C ARG A 59 -9.65 -7.33 -7.16
N PRO A 60 -10.45 -8.43 -7.19
CA PRO A 60 -10.31 -9.45 -8.21
C PRO A 60 -10.94 -9.04 -9.56
N ARG A 61 -11.49 -7.82 -9.66
CA ARG A 61 -12.08 -7.26 -10.89
C ARG A 61 -11.92 -5.75 -10.90
N VAL A 62 -11.97 -5.16 -12.09
CA VAL A 62 -11.90 -3.72 -12.26
C VAL A 62 -13.19 -3.09 -11.72
N GLU A 63 -13.04 -2.10 -10.85
CA GLU A 63 -14.16 -1.34 -10.28
C GLU A 63 -14.31 0.01 -11.01
N PRO A 64 -15.53 0.41 -11.44
CA PRO A 64 -15.75 1.65 -12.20
C PRO A 64 -15.31 2.92 -11.47
N SER A 65 -15.26 2.89 -10.14
CA SER A 65 -14.80 4.01 -9.32
C SER A 65 -13.28 4.21 -9.32
N PHE A 66 -12.50 3.24 -9.84
CA PHE A 66 -11.08 3.43 -10.02
C PHE A 66 -10.81 4.17 -11.33
N ILE A 67 -10.33 5.42 -11.22
CA ILE A 67 -10.05 6.30 -12.34
C ILE A 67 -8.52 6.36 -12.52
N PRO A 68 -7.93 5.59 -13.45
CA PRO A 68 -6.48 5.51 -13.52
C PRO A 68 -5.84 6.76 -14.15
N ASP A 69 -6.61 7.59 -14.86
CA ASP A 69 -6.08 8.81 -15.51
C ASP A 69 -5.73 9.92 -14.52
N VAL A 70 -6.17 9.82 -13.26
CA VAL A 70 -5.77 10.77 -12.21
C VAL A 70 -4.58 10.26 -11.37
N VAL A 71 -4.08 9.06 -11.68
CA VAL A 71 -2.97 8.42 -10.97
C VAL A 71 -1.67 8.70 -11.74
N ASP A 72 -0.67 9.26 -11.06
CA ASP A 72 0.64 9.54 -11.66
C ASP A 72 1.59 8.33 -11.61
N GLU A 73 1.39 7.46 -10.63
CA GLU A 73 2.25 6.32 -10.40
C GLU A 73 1.48 5.22 -9.68
N MET A 74 1.78 3.98 -10.03
CA MET A 74 1.19 2.81 -9.40
C MET A 74 2.28 1.84 -8.95
N ARG A 75 2.20 1.37 -7.72
CA ARG A 75 3.13 0.39 -7.14
C ARG A 75 2.38 -0.83 -6.65
N THR A 76 2.94 -2.00 -6.91
CA THR A 76 2.45 -3.26 -6.34
C THR A 76 3.24 -3.61 -5.10
N ILE A 77 2.55 -3.87 -4.00
CA ILE A 77 3.15 -4.17 -2.70
C ILE A 77 2.82 -5.62 -2.32
N PRO A 78 3.82 -6.44 -1.95
CA PRO A 78 3.57 -7.79 -1.47
C PRO A 78 2.71 -7.82 -0.20
N ASP A 79 1.92 -8.88 -0.01
CA ASP A 79 1.07 -9.02 1.17
C ASP A 79 1.92 -9.16 2.44
N THR A 80 3.03 -9.91 2.34
CA THR A 80 4.05 -10.08 3.38
C THR A 80 4.68 -8.74 3.79
N ALA A 81 5.01 -7.88 2.83
CA ALA A 81 5.53 -6.54 3.11
C ALA A 81 4.50 -5.66 3.84
N SER A 82 3.23 -5.74 3.42
CA SER A 82 2.12 -5.00 4.03
C SER A 82 1.92 -5.39 5.50
N VAL A 83 1.89 -6.69 5.79
CA VAL A 83 1.72 -7.20 7.16
C VAL A 83 2.97 -6.92 8.00
N ALA A 84 4.17 -7.18 7.49
CA ALA A 84 5.42 -6.83 8.19
C ALA A 84 5.45 -5.34 8.59
N THR A 85 4.98 -4.46 7.71
CA THR A 85 4.97 -3.01 7.94
C THR A 85 4.03 -2.61 9.08
N VAL A 86 2.86 -3.23 9.24
CA VAL A 86 2.00 -2.90 10.40
C VAL A 86 2.53 -3.43 11.73
N HIS A 87 3.24 -4.57 11.72
CA HIS A 87 3.94 -5.08 12.91
C HIS A 87 5.09 -4.16 13.31
N TRP A 88 5.90 -3.71 12.34
CA TRP A 88 6.95 -2.72 12.58
C TRP A 88 6.36 -1.39 13.07
N LEU A 89 5.30 -0.90 12.44
CA LEU A 89 4.63 0.34 12.82
C LEU A 89 4.08 0.30 14.25
N GLU A 90 3.54 -0.84 14.68
CA GLU A 90 3.05 -1.02 16.05
C GLU A 90 4.16 -0.78 17.08
N LYS A 91 5.38 -1.31 16.84
CA LYS A 91 6.53 -1.10 17.72
C LYS A 91 6.85 0.39 17.92
N LEU A 92 6.62 1.21 16.90
CA LEU A 92 6.90 2.64 16.90
C LEU A 92 5.76 3.49 17.48
N LEU A 93 4.51 3.19 17.12
CA LEU A 93 3.35 3.99 17.51
C LEU A 93 2.68 3.51 18.80
N GLY A 94 2.98 2.31 19.28
CA GLY A 94 2.33 1.68 20.43
C GLY A 94 0.84 1.38 20.19
N ARG A 95 0.40 1.31 18.93
CA ARG A 95 -0.99 1.02 18.54
C ARG A 95 -1.05 0.14 17.30
N LYS A 96 -2.04 -0.75 17.27
CA LYS A 96 -2.30 -1.64 16.14
C LYS A 96 -3.06 -0.93 15.02
N ALA A 97 -2.78 -1.28 13.77
CA ALA A 97 -3.45 -0.77 12.57
C ALA A 97 -3.75 -1.92 11.58
N GLY A 98 -4.73 -1.75 10.71
CA GLY A 98 -5.05 -2.74 9.67
C GLY A 98 -3.97 -2.83 8.59
N ALA A 99 -3.79 -4.01 7.98
CA ALA A 99 -2.71 -4.25 7.01
C ALA A 99 -2.74 -3.35 5.76
N SER A 100 -3.89 -2.78 5.39
CA SER A 100 -3.99 -1.75 4.34
C SER A 100 -3.19 -0.47 4.68
N THR A 101 -3.07 -0.15 5.97
CA THR A 101 -2.18 0.88 6.48
C THR A 101 -0.72 0.53 6.24
N GLY A 102 -0.35 -0.75 6.42
CA GLY A 102 0.98 -1.26 6.12
C GLY A 102 1.31 -1.15 4.64
N THR A 103 0.38 -1.53 3.75
CA THR A 103 0.54 -1.35 2.30
C THR A 103 0.81 0.11 1.93
N ASN A 104 0.02 1.03 2.51
CA ASN A 104 0.18 2.46 2.34
C ASN A 104 1.55 2.94 2.81
N LEU A 105 1.95 2.57 4.03
CA LEU A 105 3.17 3.05 4.65
C LEU A 105 4.41 2.48 3.96
N TYR A 106 4.40 1.21 3.56
CA TYR A 106 5.51 0.60 2.84
C TYR A 106 5.81 1.36 1.54
N GLY A 107 4.77 1.69 0.75
CA GLY A 107 4.94 2.51 -0.44
C GLY A 107 5.40 3.95 -0.16
N VAL A 108 4.99 4.54 0.98
CA VAL A 108 5.54 5.84 1.44
C VAL A 108 7.03 5.75 1.72
N LEU A 109 7.48 4.70 2.41
CA LEU A 109 8.88 4.52 2.73
C LEU A 109 9.72 4.34 1.46
N GLN A 110 9.25 3.57 0.49
CA GLN A 110 9.90 3.46 -0.82
C GLN A 110 10.02 4.82 -1.51
N LEU A 111 8.92 5.59 -1.59
CA LEU A 111 8.92 6.93 -2.19
C LEU A 111 9.88 7.88 -1.47
N ALA A 112 9.91 7.85 -0.13
CA ALA A 112 10.78 8.70 0.68
C ALA A 112 12.26 8.40 0.40
N CYS A 113 12.62 7.11 0.31
CA CYS A 113 13.99 6.69 0.02
C CYS A 113 14.41 7.09 -1.40
N GLU A 114 13.54 6.93 -2.38
CA GLU A 114 13.82 7.35 -3.75
C GLU A 114 13.92 8.87 -3.88
N MET A 115 13.07 9.64 -3.19
CA MET A 115 13.19 11.09 -3.11
C MET A 115 14.55 11.49 -2.52
N LYS A 116 14.97 10.85 -1.42
CA LYS A 116 16.29 11.05 -0.81
C LYS A 116 17.43 10.78 -1.81
N GLN A 117 17.36 9.65 -2.53
CA GLN A 117 18.36 9.29 -3.56
C GLN A 117 18.44 10.31 -4.70
N ARG A 118 17.31 10.90 -5.09
CA ARG A 118 17.25 11.97 -6.11
C ARG A 118 17.59 13.36 -5.55
N GLY A 119 17.82 13.50 -4.24
CA GLY A 119 18.06 14.80 -3.59
C GLY A 119 16.81 15.69 -3.54
N GLU A 120 15.62 15.11 -3.62
CA GLU A 120 14.33 15.80 -3.57
C GLU A 120 13.88 16.05 -2.13
N THR A 121 13.26 17.20 -1.88
CA THR A 121 12.62 17.53 -0.60
C THR A 121 11.13 17.76 -0.81
N GLY A 122 10.33 17.47 0.22
CA GLY A 122 8.88 17.62 0.15
C GLY A 122 8.17 16.83 1.23
N SER A 123 6.84 16.78 1.12
CA SER A 123 5.99 16.03 2.04
C SER A 123 5.31 14.88 1.31
N ILE A 124 5.29 13.70 1.95
CA ILE A 124 4.49 12.56 1.51
C ILE A 124 3.35 12.41 2.52
N VAL A 125 2.12 12.34 2.01
CA VAL A 125 0.92 12.17 2.84
C VAL A 125 0.28 10.83 2.51
N THR A 126 -0.11 10.09 3.55
CA THR A 126 -0.86 8.85 3.42
C THR A 126 -1.91 8.74 4.51
N LEU A 127 -2.75 7.70 4.41
CA LEU A 127 -3.84 7.44 5.35
C LEU A 127 -3.52 6.18 6.16
N LEU A 128 -3.69 6.29 7.48
CA LEU A 128 -3.91 5.14 8.34
C LEU A 128 -5.41 4.85 8.28
N CYS A 129 -5.79 3.67 7.79
CA CYS A 129 -7.17 3.38 7.44
C CYS A 129 -7.99 3.09 8.69
N ASP A 130 -7.81 1.90 9.26
CA ASP A 130 -8.59 1.40 10.37
C ASP A 130 -7.74 0.79 11.49
N SER A 131 -8.38 0.64 12.64
CA SER A 131 -7.75 0.10 13.85
C SER A 131 -7.38 -1.37 13.68
N GLY A 132 -6.23 -1.75 14.23
CA GLY A 132 -5.73 -3.12 14.22
C GLY A 132 -6.54 -4.09 15.09
N GLU A 133 -7.37 -3.58 16.01
CA GLU A 133 -8.22 -4.40 16.90
C GLU A 133 -9.19 -5.32 16.16
N ARG A 134 -9.52 -5.00 14.90
CA ARG A 134 -10.36 -5.85 14.04
C ARG A 134 -9.65 -7.09 13.51
N TYR A 135 -8.32 -7.13 13.64
CA TYR A 135 -7.44 -8.09 12.96
C TYR A 135 -6.61 -8.93 13.91
N LEU A 136 -7.01 -8.99 15.19
CA LEU A 136 -6.32 -9.76 16.22
C LEU A 136 -6.24 -11.25 15.86
N ASP A 137 -7.31 -11.81 15.29
CA ASP A 137 -7.38 -13.21 14.86
C ASP A 137 -6.84 -13.45 13.42
N THR A 138 -6.24 -12.43 12.79
CA THR A 138 -5.71 -12.52 11.42
C THR A 138 -4.29 -11.97 11.33
N TYR A 139 -4.09 -10.71 10.93
CA TYR A 139 -2.76 -10.13 10.70
C TYR A 139 -1.88 -10.12 11.95
N TYR A 140 -2.49 -10.18 13.14
CA TYR A 140 -1.79 -10.24 14.43
C TYR A 140 -1.75 -11.64 15.06
N ASP A 141 -2.34 -12.65 14.39
CA ASP A 141 -2.22 -14.06 14.79
C ASP A 141 -1.09 -14.73 13.99
N GLU A 142 -0.06 -15.21 14.71
CA GLU A 142 1.14 -15.78 14.08
C GLU A 142 0.87 -17.07 13.28
N GLN A 143 -0.13 -17.87 13.66
CA GLN A 143 -0.49 -19.08 12.94
C GLN A 143 -1.20 -18.71 11.64
N TRP A 144 -2.17 -17.80 11.72
CA TRP A 144 -2.90 -17.30 10.56
C TRP A 144 -1.96 -16.64 9.55
N VAL A 145 -1.02 -15.81 10.00
CA VAL A 145 -0.01 -15.19 9.12
C VAL A 145 0.83 -16.24 8.41
N ARG A 146 1.33 -17.25 9.12
CA ARG A 146 2.12 -18.33 8.51
C ARG A 146 1.33 -19.10 7.44
N ASP A 147 0.06 -19.37 7.70
CA ASP A 147 -0.78 -20.17 6.81
C ASP A 147 -1.29 -19.39 5.59
N ASN A 148 -1.52 -18.08 5.74
CA ASN A 148 -2.21 -17.27 4.72
C ASN A 148 -1.31 -16.23 4.04
N ILE A 149 -0.33 -15.67 4.74
CA ILE A 149 0.49 -14.55 4.24
C ILE A 149 1.90 -15.04 3.88
N GLY A 150 2.55 -15.78 4.77
CA GLY A 150 3.90 -16.31 4.60
C GLY A 150 4.93 -15.68 5.53
N ASP A 151 6.21 -15.80 5.17
CA ASP A 151 7.33 -15.32 5.99
C ASP A 151 7.48 -13.80 5.91
N LEU A 152 7.36 -13.14 7.07
CA LEU A 152 7.50 -11.68 7.22
C LEU A 152 8.95 -11.25 7.44
N SER A 153 9.84 -12.17 7.82
CA SER A 153 11.20 -11.87 8.29
C SER A 153 12.02 -11.03 7.31
N PRO A 154 11.99 -11.29 5.98
CA PRO A 154 12.76 -10.47 5.03
C PRO A 154 12.37 -8.99 5.05
N TYR A 155 11.07 -8.70 5.12
CA TYR A 155 10.56 -7.33 5.12
C TYR A 155 10.71 -6.64 6.48
N LEU A 156 10.59 -7.40 7.58
CA LEU A 156 10.91 -6.88 8.91
C LEU A 156 12.38 -6.45 9.00
N ALA A 157 13.30 -7.31 8.53
CA ALA A 157 14.72 -6.99 8.50
C ALA A 157 15.02 -5.76 7.62
N GLN A 158 14.38 -5.65 6.45
CA GLN A 158 14.49 -4.49 5.58
C GLN A 158 14.01 -3.19 6.27
N LEU A 159 12.88 -3.23 6.96
CA LEU A 159 12.34 -2.07 7.70
C LEU A 159 13.23 -1.67 8.88
N GLU A 160 13.75 -2.64 9.62
CA GLU A 160 14.68 -2.39 10.73
C GLU A 160 16.01 -1.81 10.22
N GLN A 161 16.53 -2.28 9.08
CA GLN A 161 17.70 -1.69 8.44
C GLN A 161 17.42 -0.25 7.98
N LEU A 162 16.25 0.00 7.39
CA LEU A 162 15.86 1.34 6.97
C LEU A 162 15.76 2.29 8.16
N GLU A 163 15.19 1.85 9.28
CA GLU A 163 15.10 2.65 10.50
C GLU A 163 16.48 3.07 11.04
N GLN A 164 17.46 2.17 10.96
CA GLN A 164 18.82 2.41 11.47
C GLN A 164 19.69 3.25 10.51
N SER A 165 19.61 2.98 9.21
CA SER A 165 20.51 3.56 8.20
C SER A 165 19.88 4.71 7.41
N GLY A 166 18.54 4.78 7.37
CA GLY A 166 17.79 5.65 6.47
C GLY A 166 17.95 5.27 4.99
N ASP A 167 18.51 4.09 4.68
CA ASP A 167 18.73 3.60 3.32
C ASP A 167 17.89 2.36 3.04
N TRP A 168 17.38 2.28 1.81
CA TRP A 168 16.56 1.17 1.33
C TRP A 168 17.44 0.13 0.64
N SER A 169 17.62 -1.04 1.25
CA SER A 169 18.27 -2.19 0.61
C SER A 169 17.26 -2.94 -0.26
N HIS A 170 17.63 -3.23 -1.51
CA HIS A 170 16.85 -4.03 -2.45
C HIS A 170 17.01 -5.53 -2.18
#